data_AF-A0A1G5V3U5-F1
#
_entry.id   AF-A0A1G5V3U5-F1
#
_cell.length_a   1.000
_cell.length_b   1.000
_cell.length_c   1.000
_cell.angle_alpha   90.00
_cell.angle_beta   90.00
_cell.angle_gamma   90.00
#
_symmetry.space_group_name_H-M   'P 1'
#
loop_
_entity.id
_entity.type
_entity.pdbx_description
1 polymer ?
#
loop_
_entity_poly.entity_id
_entity_poly.type
_entity_poly.pdbx_seq_one_letter_code
_entity_poly.pdbx_strand_id
1 'polypeptide(L)' 'MPAIVSVEAVLAHDDRRSVIVIGHCANVDDDVCQWFDLPIEIDPAQFLADEWVQAVRPGQWQALYG' A
#
# COMPACT_ATOMS: atom_id res chain seq x y z
N MET A 1 16.27 -3.77 -5.24
CA MET A 1 15.18 -3.17 -4.46
C MET A 1 15.77 -2.60 -3.19
N PRO A 2 15.41 -1.36 -2.82
CA PRO A 2 15.79 -0.78 -1.54
C PRO A 2 15.27 -1.65 -0.39
N ALA A 3 15.95 -1.58 0.75
CA ALA A 3 15.53 -2.30 1.95
C ALA A 3 14.31 -1.59 2.56
N ILE A 4 13.16 -2.26 2.54
CA ILE A 4 11.93 -1.78 3.16
C ILE A 4 12.07 -1.91 4.68
N VAL A 5 11.88 -0.80 5.39
CA VAL A 5 12.04 -0.68 6.85
C VAL A 5 10.70 -0.82 7.56
N SER A 6 9.62 -0.32 6.96
CA SER A 6 8.25 -0.50 7.44
C SER A 6 7.27 -0.58 6.28
N VAL A 7 6.08 -1.13 6.55
CA VAL A 7 5.00 -1.25 5.57
C VAL A 7 3.71 -0.76 6.21
N GLU A 8 2.94 0.04 5.48
CA GLU A 8 1.60 0.46 5.90
C GLU A 8 0.60 0.29 4.75
N ALA A 9 -0.67 0.07 5.09
CA ALA A 9 -1.75 0.02 4.13
C ALA A 9 -2.70 1.20 4.36
N VAL A 10 -3.06 1.88 3.27
CA VAL A 10 -3.90 3.08 3.28
C VAL A 10 -5.07 2.85 2.33
N LEU A 11 -6.28 3.11 2.80
CA LEU A 11 -7.46 3.18 1.93
C LEU A 11 -7.46 4.54 1.23
N ALA A 12 -7.51 4.54 -0.10
CA ALA A 12 -7.55 5.77 -0.87
C ALA A 12 -8.82 6.59 -0.52
N HIS A 13 -8.62 7.88 -0.26
CA HIS A 13 -9.67 8.75 0.27
C HIS A 13 -10.71 9.12 -0.80
N ASP A 14 -10.22 9.37 -2.02
CA ASP A 14 -11.04 9.79 -3.16
C ASP A 14 -11.83 8.61 -3.75
N ASP A 15 -11.22 7.43 -3.79
CA ASP A 15 -11.83 6.18 -4.23
C ASP A 15 -11.62 5.09 -3.18
N ARG A 16 -12.62 4.91 -2.31
CA ARG A 16 -12.64 3.84 -1.27
C ARG A 16 -12.67 2.41 -1.84
N ARG A 17 -12.34 2.24 -3.12
CA ARG A 17 -12.15 0.99 -3.84
C ARG A 17 -10.68 0.67 -4.07
N SER A 18 -9.76 1.55 -3.71
CA SER A 18 -8.34 1.32 -3.92
C SER A 18 -7.61 1.33 -2.59
N VAL A 19 -6.82 0.29 -2.38
CA VAL A 19 -5.92 0.19 -1.23
C VAL A 19 -4.50 0.31 -1.74
N ILE A 20 -3.75 1.23 -1.14
CA ILE A 20 -2.36 1.49 -1.43
C ILE A 20 -1.56 0.94 -0.26
N VAL A 21 -0.69 -0.04 -0.54
CA VAL A 21 0.27 -0.51 0.46
C VAL A 21 1.61 0.14 0.16
N ILE A 22 2.16 0.87 1.12
CA ILE A 22 3.39 1.65 1.01
C ILE A 22 4.49 0.93 1.79
N GLY A 23 5.59 0.63 1.12
CA GLY A 23 6.83 0.14 1.72
C GLY A 23 7.79 1.31 1.89
N HIS A 24 7.98 1.74 3.13
CA HIS A 24 8.87 2.83 3.50
C HIS A 24 10.32 2.35 3.54
N CYS A 25 11.20 3.06 2.86
CA CYS A 25 12.62 2.79 2.80
C CYS A 25 13.40 3.73 3.73
N ALA A 26 14.70 3.50 3.89
CA ALA A 26 15.57 4.39 4.68
C ALA A 26 15.67 5.80 4.07
N ASN A 27 15.44 5.92 2.76
CA ASN A 27 15.31 7.18 2.03
C ASN A 27 13.91 7.24 1.43
N VAL A 28 13.21 8.35 1.65
CA VAL A 28 11.83 8.57 1.20
C VAL A 28 11.72 8.56 -0.34
N ASP A 29 12.76 9.00 -1.03
CA ASP A 29 12.81 8.97 -2.50
C ASP A 29 12.82 7.54 -3.06
N ASP A 30 13.16 6.55 -2.21
CA ASP A 30 13.21 5.13 -2.55
C ASP A 30 11.92 4.38 -2.13
N ASP A 31 10.91 5.07 -1.58
CA ASP A 31 9.67 4.45 -1.16
C ASP A 31 8.97 3.74 -2.32
N VAL A 32 8.31 2.63 -1.99
CA VAL A 32 7.62 1.78 -2.95
C VAL A 32 6.16 1.60 -2.60
N CYS A 33 5.32 1.27 -3.57
CA CYS A 33 3.91 1.02 -3.37
C CYS A 33 3.40 -0.22 -4.14
N GLN A 34 2.27 -0.74 -3.68
CA GLN A 34 1.42 -1.70 -4.37
C GLN A 34 -0.02 -1.21 -4.33
N TRP A 35 -0.69 -1.31 -5.47
CA TRP A 35 -2.07 -0.88 -5.65
C TRP A 35 -2.99 -2.10 -5.75
N PHE A 36 -4.07 -2.06 -5.00
CA PHE A 36 -5.11 -3.09 -5.02
C PHE A 36 -6.46 -2.44 -5.33
N ASP A 37 -6.97 -2.70 -6.52
CA ASP A 37 -8.30 -2.24 -6.92
C ASP A 37 -9.36 -3.28 -6.56
N LEU A 38 -10.40 -2.82 -5.89
CA LEU A 38 -11.52 -3.63 -5.44
C LEU A 38 -12.77 -3.37 -6.30
N PRO A 39 -13.59 -4.41 -6.54
CA PRO A 39 -14.85 -4.24 -7.27
C PRO A 39 -15.92 -3.49 -6.47
N ILE A 40 -15.73 -3.34 -5.15
CA ILE A 40 -16.67 -2.70 -4.21
C ILE A 40 -15.92 -1.71 -3.30
N GLU A 41 -16.65 -0.75 -2.76
CA GLU A 41 -16.12 0.19 -1.76
C GLU A 41 -15.95 -0.49 -0.40
N ILE A 42 -14.85 -0.16 0.27
CA ILE A 42 -14.59 -0.49 1.66
C ILE A 42 -15.14 0.64 2.52
N ASP A 43 -15.93 0.28 3.53
CA ASP A 43 -16.26 1.20 4.62
C ASP A 43 -14.96 1.50 5.42
N PRO A 44 -14.52 2.77 5.55
CA PRO A 44 -13.33 3.11 6.32
C PRO A 44 -13.35 2.58 7.76
N ALA A 45 -14.54 2.45 8.37
CA ALA A 45 -14.68 1.88 9.72
C ALA A 45 -14.42 0.36 9.77
N GLN A 46 -14.43 -0.30 8.62
CA GLN A 46 -14.15 -1.74 8.44
C GLN A 46 -12.80 -1.98 7.75
N PHE A 47 -11.98 -0.95 7.54
CA PHE A 47 -10.68 -1.11 6.89
C PHE A 47 -9.67 -1.78 7.83
N LEU A 48 -9.20 -2.96 7.43
CA LEU A 48 -8.24 -3.77 8.19
C LEU A 48 -6.83 -3.61 7.63
N ALA A 49 -6.12 -2.56 8.05
CA ALA A 49 -4.80 -2.22 7.50
C ALA A 49 -3.79 -3.39 7.60
N ASP A 50 -3.74 -4.09 8.73
CA ASP A 50 -2.78 -5.17 8.97
C ASP A 50 -2.97 -6.37 8.01
N GLU A 51 -4.21 -6.67 7.62
CA GLU A 51 -4.51 -7.74 6.64
C GLU A 51 -3.98 -7.37 5.25
N TRP A 52 -4.09 -6.09 4.87
CA TRP A 52 -3.56 -5.59 3.60
C TRP A 52 -2.03 -5.58 3.57
N VAL A 53 -1.38 -5.31 4.70
CA VAL A 53 0.08 -5.45 4.83
C VAL A 53 0.51 -6.92 4.61
N GLN A 54 -0.27 -7.89 5.11
CA GLN A 54 0.01 -9.31 4.88
C GLN A 54 -0.24 -9.76 3.43
N ALA A 55 -1.12 -9.06 2.69
CA ALA A 55 -1.45 -9.37 1.30
C ALA A 55 -0.37 -8.94 0.29
N VAL A 56 0.66 -8.21 0.72
CA VAL A 56 1.77 -7.70 -0.09
C VAL A 56 2.48 -8.81 -0.86
N ARG A 57 2.83 -8.52 -2.11
CA ARG A 57 3.62 -9.43 -2.96
C ARG A 57 5.00 -8.85 -3.21
N PRO A 58 6.08 -9.38 -2.62
CA PRO A 58 7.42 -8.78 -2.71
C PRO A 58 7.96 -8.54 -4.14
N GLY A 59 7.43 -9.25 -5.15
CA GLY A 59 7.82 -9.04 -6.55
C GLY A 59 7.03 -7.97 -7.31
N GLN A 60 6.05 -7.31 -6.67
CA GLN A 60 5.13 -6.37 -7.32
C GLN A 60 5.28 -4.92 -6.87
N TRP A 61 6.31 -4.62 -6.08
CA TRP A 61 6.61 -3.26 -5.65
C TRP A 61 6.95 -2.35 -6.84
N GLN A 62 6.39 -1.15 -6.83
CA GLN A 62 6.65 -0.08 -7.79
C GLN A 62 7.16 1.15 -7.04
N ALA A 63 7.95 2.01 -7.68
CA ALA A 63 8.37 3.27 -7.05
C ALA A 63 7.13 4.12 -6.70
N LEU A 64 7.08 4.68 -5.49
CA LEU A 64 6.02 5.58 -5.05
C LEU A 64 6.13 6.94 -5.76
N TYR A 65 7.37 7.40 -5.97
CA TYR A 65 7.69 8.61 -6.69
C TYR A 65 8.46 8.25 -7.97
N GLY A 66 7.89 8.56 -9.13
CA GLY A 66 8.46 8.24 -10.44
C GLY A 66 7.79 9.02 -11.56
#